data_AF-A0A1M7IPN1-F1
#
_entry.id   AF-A0A1M7IPN1-F1
#
_cell.length_a   1.000
_cell.length_b   1.000
_cell.length_c   1.000
_cell.angle_alpha   90.00
_cell.angle_beta   90.00
_cell.angle_gamma   90.00
#
_symmetry.space_group_name_H-M   'P 1'
#
loop_
_entity.id
_entity.type
_entity.pdbx_description
1 polymer ?
#
loop_
_entity_poly.entity_id
_entity_poly.type
_entity_poly.pdbx_seq_one_letter_code
_entity_poly.pdbx_strand_id
1 'polypeptide(L)'
;MKLALDTNVLAYAEGVNGSEKRDVALDLVRHLPQSAVVVPVQVLGELFNVLVRKAGRTKPEAREALLGWRDTFPVAATSPEVMLAAADLAADHGLGIWDAVILSVASQSGCRLLLSEDLHDGFTWGGVTVANPFQRQRHALLDALLEQRNV
;
A
#
# COMPACT_ATOMS: atom_id res chain seq x y z
N MET A 1 9.98 -12.82 0.58
CA MET A 1 9.22 -12.01 1.58
C MET A 1 8.15 -11.22 0.83
N LYS A 2 6.98 -10.94 1.43
CA LYS A 2 5.95 -10.11 0.79
C LYS A 2 5.86 -8.71 1.42
N LEU A 3 5.43 -7.73 0.64
CA LEU A 3 5.04 -6.41 1.12
C LEU A 3 3.63 -6.05 0.68
N ALA A 4 3.00 -5.12 1.40
CA ALA A 4 1.75 -4.50 1.02
C ALA A 4 1.95 -3.04 0.61
N LEU A 5 1.10 -2.54 -0.29
CA LEU A 5 1.05 -1.13 -0.70
C LEU A 5 -0.17 -0.44 -0.11
N ASP A 6 0.04 0.77 0.40
CA ASP A 6 -1.01 1.68 0.85
C ASP A 6 -1.51 2.60 -0.29
N THR A 7 -2.62 3.30 -0.05
CA THR A 7 -3.29 4.19 -0.99
C THR A 7 -2.40 5.33 -1.48
N ASN A 8 -1.61 5.95 -0.60
CA ASN A 8 -0.71 7.05 -1.00
C ASN A 8 0.30 6.60 -2.06
N VAL A 9 0.85 5.38 -1.97
CA VAL A 9 1.80 4.85 -2.96
C VAL A 9 1.16 4.71 -4.33
N LEU A 10 -0.03 4.10 -4.41
CA LEU A 10 -0.75 3.95 -5.68
C LEU A 10 -1.20 5.30 -6.24
N ALA A 11 -1.71 6.19 -5.39
CA ALA A 11 -2.13 7.53 -5.79
C ALA A 11 -0.97 8.31 -6.40
N TYR A 12 0.21 8.27 -5.79
CA TYR A 12 1.39 8.95 -6.33
C TYR A 12 1.87 8.32 -7.63
N ALA A 13 1.84 7.00 -7.76
CA ALA A 13 2.14 6.33 -9.03
C ALA A 13 1.17 6.76 -10.16
N GLU A 14 -0.09 7.02 -9.82
CA GLU A 14 -1.11 7.57 -10.74
C GLU A 14 -0.96 9.08 -11.02
N GLY A 15 0.08 9.72 -10.48
CA GLY A 15 0.41 11.12 -10.70
C GLY A 15 -0.33 12.11 -9.80
N VAL A 16 -0.92 11.64 -8.71
CA VAL A 16 -1.48 12.52 -7.68
C VAL A 16 -0.32 13.20 -6.93
N ASN A 17 -0.46 14.48 -6.60
CA ASN A 17 0.46 15.22 -5.71
C ASN A 17 1.86 15.57 -6.26
N GLY A 18 2.00 15.74 -7.58
CA GLY A 18 3.22 16.30 -8.21
C GLY A 18 4.24 15.25 -8.68
N SER A 19 5.33 15.71 -9.31
CA SER A 19 6.27 14.82 -10.03
C SER A 19 7.25 14.08 -9.12
N GLU A 20 7.72 14.69 -8.02
CA GLU A 20 8.78 14.11 -7.18
C GLU A 20 8.37 12.76 -6.56
N LYS A 21 7.26 12.74 -5.81
CA LYS A 21 6.73 11.50 -5.21
C LYS A 21 6.23 10.50 -6.24
N ARG A 22 5.69 11.00 -7.37
CA ARG A 22 5.27 10.14 -8.49
C ARG A 22 6.46 9.35 -9.04
N ASP A 23 7.57 10.01 -9.28
CA ASP A 23 8.74 9.36 -9.89
C ASP A 23 9.31 8.29 -8.94
N VAL A 24 9.33 8.55 -7.63
CA VAL A 24 9.67 7.54 -6.60
C VAL A 24 8.66 6.39 -6.58
N ALA A 25 7.36 6.67 -6.57
CA ALA A 25 6.32 5.63 -6.53
C ALA A 25 6.36 4.74 -7.79
N LEU A 26 6.53 5.35 -8.97
CA LEU A 26 6.69 4.62 -10.23
C LEU A 26 7.96 3.77 -10.24
N ASP A 27 9.07 4.30 -9.73
CA ASP A 27 10.32 3.55 -9.60
C ASP A 27 10.14 2.31 -8.72
N LEU A 28 9.51 2.46 -7.55
CA LEU A 28 9.23 1.36 -6.64
C LEU A 28 8.34 0.29 -7.30
N VAL A 29 7.21 0.69 -7.87
CA VAL A 29 6.24 -0.24 -8.46
C VAL A 29 6.84 -1.00 -9.64
N ARG A 30 7.73 -0.36 -10.43
CA ARG A 30 8.48 -1.02 -11.50
C ARG A 30 9.53 -1.99 -10.98
N HIS A 31 10.15 -1.68 -9.85
CA HIS A 31 11.28 -2.43 -9.32
C HIS A 31 10.92 -3.48 -8.28
N LEU A 32 9.67 -3.53 -7.81
CA LEU A 32 9.21 -4.56 -6.91
C LEU A 32 8.81 -5.85 -7.67
N PRO A 33 9.16 -7.03 -7.14
CA PRO A 33 8.70 -8.28 -7.73
C PRO A 33 7.18 -8.42 -7.58
N GLN A 34 6.44 -8.53 -8.68
CA GLN A 34 4.98 -8.57 -8.68
C GLN A 34 4.40 -9.66 -7.76
N SER A 35 5.04 -10.84 -7.72
CA SER A 35 4.64 -11.96 -6.86
C SER A 35 4.85 -11.72 -5.36
N ALA A 36 5.66 -10.70 -5.00
CA ALA A 36 5.94 -10.32 -3.62
C ALA A 36 5.08 -9.15 -3.14
N VAL A 37 4.30 -8.51 -4.01
CA VAL A 37 3.47 -7.37 -3.65
C VAL A 37 2.03 -7.82 -3.45
N VAL A 38 1.37 -7.24 -2.45
CA VAL A 38 -0.06 -7.42 -2.18
C VAL A 38 -0.71 -6.05 -2.09
N VAL A 39 -1.89 -5.91 -2.69
CA VAL A 39 -2.72 -4.70 -2.55
C VAL A 39 -3.97 -5.06 -1.75
N PRO A 40 -4.16 -4.53 -0.53
CA PRO A 40 -5.42 -4.68 0.18
C PRO A 40 -6.58 -4.10 -0.65
N VAL A 41 -7.72 -4.78 -0.72
CA VAL A 41 -8.85 -4.34 -1.56
C VAL A 41 -9.37 -2.95 -1.18
N GLN A 42 -9.26 -2.60 0.11
CA GLN A 42 -9.60 -1.28 0.63
C GLN A 42 -8.82 -0.15 -0.07
N VAL A 43 -7.53 -0.39 -0.37
CA VAL A 43 -6.66 0.55 -1.07
C VAL A 43 -7.20 0.89 -2.47
N LEU A 44 -7.81 -0.08 -3.16
CA LEU A 44 -8.44 0.17 -4.47
C LEU A 44 -9.66 1.10 -4.35
N GLY A 45 -10.49 0.91 -3.31
CA GLY A 45 -11.64 1.76 -3.05
C GLY A 45 -11.24 3.19 -2.71
N GLU A 46 -10.19 3.36 -1.90
CA GLU A 46 -9.65 4.67 -1.56
C GLU A 46 -8.98 5.34 -2.76
N LEU A 47 -8.21 4.59 -3.56
CA LEU A 47 -7.61 5.07 -4.79
C LEU A 47 -8.68 5.62 -5.74
N PHE A 48 -9.78 4.90 -5.94
CA PHE A 48 -10.89 5.38 -6.77
C PHE A 48 -11.38 6.76 -6.33
N ASN A 49 -11.60 6.94 -5.02
CA ASN A 49 -12.03 8.21 -4.47
C ASN A 49 -10.98 9.31 -4.66
N VAL A 50 -9.70 8.98 -4.48
CA VAL A 50 -8.60 9.92 -4.69
C VAL A 50 -8.50 10.34 -6.16
N LEU A 51 -8.60 9.41 -7.11
CA LEU A 51 -8.52 9.71 -8.54
C LEU A 51 -9.69 10.60 -9.00
N VAL A 52 -10.90 10.33 -8.54
CA VAL A 52 -12.06 11.15 -8.90
C VAL A 52 -12.01 12.52 -8.24
N ARG A 53 -11.70 12.59 -6.93
CA ARG A 53 -11.80 13.85 -6.17
C ARG A 53 -10.57 14.74 -6.31
N LYS A 54 -9.37 14.17 -6.31
CA LYS A 54 -8.10 14.93 -6.32
C LYS A 54 -7.48 15.02 -7.72
N ALA A 55 -7.57 13.97 -8.53
CA ALA A 55 -6.99 13.97 -9.88
C ALA A 55 -7.96 14.42 -10.98
N GLY A 56 -9.23 14.67 -10.65
CA GLY A 56 -10.25 15.12 -11.60
C GLY A 56 -10.62 14.08 -12.66
N ARG A 57 -10.26 12.80 -12.46
CA ARG A 57 -10.60 11.72 -13.39
C ARG A 57 -12.09 11.43 -13.35
N THR A 58 -12.63 11.03 -14.50
CA THR A 58 -13.98 10.47 -14.57
C THR A 58 -14.05 9.11 -13.86
N LYS A 59 -15.26 8.71 -13.43
CA LYS A 59 -15.46 7.39 -12.81
C LYS A 59 -15.00 6.22 -13.70
N PRO A 60 -15.23 6.22 -15.03
CA PRO A 60 -14.68 5.20 -15.92
C PRO A 60 -13.14 5.17 -15.93
N GLU A 61 -12.46 6.31 -16.01
CA GLU A 61 -10.99 6.36 -15.97
C GLU A 61 -10.44 5.86 -14.63
N ALA A 62 -11.07 6.20 -13.51
CA ALA A 62 -10.70 5.67 -12.20
C ALA A 62 -10.92 4.15 -12.13
N ARG A 63 -12.00 3.63 -12.72
CA ARG A 63 -12.25 2.18 -12.80
C ARG A 63 -11.19 1.47 -13.63
N GLU A 64 -10.78 2.02 -14.77
CA GLU A 64 -9.72 1.44 -15.60
C GLU A 64 -8.37 1.41 -14.85
N ALA A 65 -8.04 2.44 -14.08
CA ALA A 65 -6.86 2.42 -13.22
C ALA A 65 -6.91 1.26 -12.20
N LEU A 66 -8.05 1.08 -11.52
CA LEU A 66 -8.25 -0.03 -10.58
C LEU A 66 -8.04 -1.41 -11.23
N LEU A 67 -8.49 -1.58 -12.49
CA LEU A 67 -8.24 -2.81 -13.25
C LEU A 67 -6.74 -3.03 -13.49
N GLY A 68 -6.02 -1.98 -13.89
CA GLY A 68 -4.56 -2.05 -14.08
C GLY A 68 -3.82 -2.52 -12.83
N TRP A 69 -4.15 -1.97 -11.65
CA TRP A 69 -3.54 -2.40 -10.38
C TRP A 69 -3.88 -3.84 -10.02
N ARG A 70 -5.16 -4.23 -10.19
CA ARG A 70 -5.64 -5.60 -9.92
C ARG A 70 -4.99 -6.63 -10.83
N ASP A 71 -4.74 -6.29 -12.09
CA ASP A 71 -4.13 -7.20 -13.05
C ASP A 71 -2.61 -7.31 -12.86
N THR A 72 -1.99 -6.30 -12.23
CA THR A 72 -0.54 -6.27 -11.95
C THR A 72 -0.18 -6.99 -10.64
N PHE A 73 -1.01 -6.86 -9.60
CA PHE A 73 -0.70 -7.37 -8.26
C PHE A 73 -1.84 -8.19 -7.65
N PRO A 74 -1.53 -9.24 -6.87
CA PRO A 74 -2.51 -9.91 -6.03
C PRO A 74 -3.27 -8.94 -5.12
N VAL A 75 -4.59 -8.98 -5.19
CA VAL A 75 -5.47 -8.19 -4.33
C VAL A 75 -5.99 -9.05 -3.18
N ALA A 76 -5.78 -8.60 -1.95
CA ALA A 76 -6.23 -9.30 -0.75
C ALA A 76 -7.54 -8.72 -0.21
N ALA A 77 -8.51 -9.58 0.08
CA ALA A 77 -9.84 -9.17 0.56
C ALA A 77 -9.82 -8.81 2.06
N THR A 78 -10.74 -7.94 2.46
CA THR A 78 -11.06 -7.68 3.87
C THR A 78 -12.10 -8.70 4.33
N SER A 79 -11.69 -9.67 5.14
CA SER A 79 -12.61 -10.63 5.76
C SER A 79 -13.20 -10.07 7.07
N PRO A 80 -14.26 -10.69 7.63
CA PRO A 80 -14.75 -10.32 8.96
C PRO A 80 -13.67 -10.42 10.05
N GLU A 81 -12.78 -11.41 9.98
CA GLU A 81 -11.67 -11.58 10.93
C GLU A 81 -10.64 -10.45 10.81
N VAL A 82 -10.32 -10.01 9.58
CA VAL A 82 -9.52 -8.80 9.35
C VAL A 82 -10.19 -7.60 10.01
N MET A 83 -11.50 -7.47 9.87
CA MET A 83 -12.22 -6.31 10.37
C MET A 83 -12.25 -6.25 11.90
N LEU A 84 -12.39 -7.40 12.58
CA LEU A 84 -12.27 -7.48 14.03
C LEU A 84 -10.84 -7.16 14.49
N ALA A 85 -9.83 -7.76 13.86
CA ALA A 85 -8.43 -7.48 14.18
C ALA A 85 -8.06 -6.00 13.97
N ALA A 86 -8.62 -5.37 12.94
CA ALA A 86 -8.44 -3.95 12.68
C ALA A 86 -9.16 -3.07 13.72
N ALA A 87 -10.32 -3.49 14.22
CA ALA A 87 -10.99 -2.79 15.31
C ALA A 87 -10.18 -2.84 16.61
N ASP A 88 -9.61 -4.01 16.95
CA ASP A 88 -8.71 -4.17 18.10
C ASP A 88 -7.46 -3.29 17.95
N LEU A 89 -6.81 -3.36 16.77
CA LEU A 89 -5.65 -2.55 16.44
C LEU A 89 -5.95 -1.03 16.52
N ALA A 90 -7.10 -0.59 16.02
CA ALA A 90 -7.52 0.81 16.12
C ALA A 90 -7.77 1.24 17.57
N ALA A 91 -8.38 0.38 18.39
CA ALA A 91 -8.64 0.67 19.79
C ALA A 91 -7.34 0.73 20.62
N ASP A 92 -6.42 -0.21 20.40
CA ASP A 92 -5.21 -0.36 21.20
C ASP A 92 -4.11 0.64 20.80
N HIS A 93 -4.06 1.04 19.53
CA HIS A 93 -2.98 1.86 18.97
C HIS A 93 -3.44 3.22 18.43
N GLY A 94 -4.74 3.54 18.50
CA GLY A 94 -5.27 4.84 18.05
C GLY A 94 -5.21 5.06 16.53
N LEU A 95 -5.08 3.98 15.74
CA LEU A 95 -5.10 4.07 14.28
C LEU A 95 -6.50 4.38 13.75
N GLY A 96 -6.57 5.05 12.60
CA GLY A 96 -7.81 5.12 11.82
C GLY A 96 -8.26 3.72 11.42
N ILE A 97 -9.58 3.48 11.39
CA ILE A 97 -10.10 2.13 11.15
C ILE A 97 -9.67 1.57 9.78
N TRP A 98 -9.58 2.42 8.75
CA TRP A 98 -9.18 1.98 7.41
C TRP A 98 -7.68 1.70 7.31
N ASP A 99 -6.86 2.51 7.97
CA ASP A 99 -5.43 2.25 8.14
C ASP A 99 -5.18 0.92 8.87
N ALA A 100 -5.95 0.66 9.92
CA ALA A 100 -5.90 -0.58 10.67
C ALA A 100 -6.32 -1.78 9.79
N VAL A 101 -7.34 -1.63 8.94
CA VAL A 101 -7.73 -2.66 7.96
C VAL A 101 -6.59 -2.97 6.99
N ILE A 102 -5.95 -1.94 6.43
CA ILE A 102 -4.83 -2.12 5.49
C ILE A 102 -3.69 -2.89 6.16
N LEU A 103 -3.33 -2.52 7.39
CA LEU A 103 -2.28 -3.21 8.15
C LEU A 103 -2.68 -4.64 8.54
N SER A 104 -3.93 -4.87 8.94
CA SER A 104 -4.44 -6.21 9.25
C SER A 104 -4.48 -7.12 8.01
N VAL A 105 -4.89 -6.61 6.85
CA VAL A 105 -4.82 -7.37 5.58
C VAL A 105 -3.38 -7.70 5.23
N ALA A 106 -2.45 -6.74 5.37
CA ALA A 106 -1.04 -6.97 5.11
C ALA A 106 -0.49 -8.12 5.98
N SER A 107 -0.81 -8.10 7.28
CA SER A 107 -0.41 -9.14 8.24
C SER A 107 -0.97 -10.50 7.87
N GLN A 108 -2.28 -10.61 7.63
CA GLN A 108 -2.92 -11.89 7.26
C GLN A 108 -2.43 -12.42 5.90
N SER A 109 -2.01 -11.54 4.99
CA SER A 109 -1.44 -11.92 3.69
C SER A 109 0.02 -12.42 3.78
N GLY A 110 0.60 -12.46 4.99
CA GLY A 110 1.98 -12.85 5.25
C GLY A 110 2.99 -11.80 4.80
N CYS A 111 2.57 -10.53 4.69
CA CYS A 111 3.49 -9.44 4.43
C CYS A 111 4.36 -9.18 5.65
N ARG A 112 5.58 -8.70 5.40
CA ARG A 112 6.51 -8.27 6.46
C ARG A 112 6.73 -6.76 6.44
N LEU A 113 6.27 -6.09 5.39
CA LEU A 113 6.41 -4.67 5.18
C LEU A 113 5.11 -4.09 4.64
N LEU A 114 4.69 -2.92 5.11
CA LEU A 114 3.63 -2.10 4.53
C LEU A 114 4.27 -0.76 4.12
N LEU A 115 4.19 -0.44 2.83
CA LEU A 115 4.66 0.86 2.33
C LEU A 115 3.56 1.90 2.49
N SER A 116 3.76 2.87 3.38
CA SER A 116 2.79 3.92 3.69
C SER A 116 3.50 5.21 4.07
N GLU A 117 3.04 6.34 3.53
CA GLU A 117 3.47 7.67 3.97
C GLU A 117 2.76 8.13 5.25
N ASP A 118 1.48 7.80 5.39
CA ASP A 118 0.60 8.37 6.41
C ASP A 118 0.73 7.65 7.76
N LEU A 119 1.19 6.41 7.77
CA LEU A 119 1.44 5.64 8.99
C LEU A 119 2.81 5.91 9.59
N HIS A 120 2.91 5.70 10.91
CA HIS A 120 4.15 5.92 11.65
C HIS A 120 5.24 4.95 11.17
N ASP A 121 6.28 5.52 10.55
CA ASP A 121 7.44 4.77 10.08
C ASP A 121 8.10 3.97 11.23
N GLY A 122 8.40 2.71 10.98
CA GLY A 122 8.94 1.79 11.98
C GLY A 122 7.90 1.19 12.94
N PHE A 123 6.62 1.57 12.86
CA PHE A 123 5.57 0.89 13.62
C PHE A 123 5.49 -0.59 13.22
N THR A 124 5.27 -1.47 14.20
CA THR A 124 5.16 -2.91 13.97
C THR A 124 3.92 -3.50 14.59
N TRP A 125 3.22 -4.33 13.84
CA TRP A 125 2.07 -5.09 14.33
C TRP A 125 1.85 -6.34 13.47
N GLY A 126 1.47 -7.46 14.10
CA GLY A 126 1.15 -8.69 13.35
C GLY A 126 2.28 -9.19 12.45
N GLY A 127 3.55 -8.92 12.80
CA GLY A 127 4.72 -9.26 11.99
C GLY A 127 4.98 -8.35 10.77
N VAL A 128 4.18 -7.29 10.59
CA VAL A 128 4.36 -6.27 9.55
C VAL A 128 5.08 -5.07 10.14
N THR A 129 6.07 -4.54 9.43
CA THR A 129 6.69 -3.23 9.70
C THR A 129 6.16 -2.20 8.73
N VAL A 130 5.79 -1.02 9.21
CA VAL A 130 5.47 0.14 8.37
C VAL A 130 6.78 0.79 7.92
N ALA A 131 6.89 1.08 6.63
CA ALA A 131 8.00 1.85 6.08
C ALA A 131 7.50 2.94 5.15
N ASN A 132 7.93 4.18 5.37
CA ASN A 132 7.66 5.29 4.47
C ASN A 132 8.70 5.31 3.34
N PRO A 133 8.30 5.00 2.09
CA PRO A 133 9.25 4.86 1.00
C PRO A 133 9.74 6.19 0.42
N PHE A 134 9.19 7.32 0.89
CA PHE A 134 9.52 8.67 0.42
C PHE A 134 10.52 9.38 1.33
N GLN A 135 10.97 8.73 2.41
CA GLN A 135 12.06 9.25 3.22
C GLN A 135 13.41 9.17 2.49
N ARG A 136 14.35 10.02 2.91
CA ARG A 136 15.71 10.06 2.35
C ARG A 136 16.46 8.74 2.53
N GLN A 137 16.21 8.05 3.64
CA GLN A 137 16.75 6.72 3.91
C GLN A 137 15.62 5.70 3.81
N ARG A 138 15.80 4.69 2.96
CA ARG A 138 14.84 3.60 2.83
C ARG A 138 15.03 2.60 3.96
N HIS A 139 13.95 1.93 4.33
CA HIS A 139 13.99 0.85 5.30
C HIS A 139 14.74 -0.36 4.70
N ALA A 140 15.61 -1.01 5.47
CA ALA A 140 16.45 -2.11 4.99
C ALA A 140 15.67 -3.28 4.39
N LEU A 141 14.45 -3.56 4.87
CA LEU A 141 13.57 -4.58 4.28
C LEU A 141 13.10 -4.23 2.87
N LEU A 142 12.95 -2.94 2.55
CA LEU A 142 12.61 -2.48 1.21
C LEU A 142 13.82 -2.65 0.28
N ASP A 143 15.01 -2.23 0.71
CA ASP A 143 16.24 -2.37 -0.08
C ASP A 143 16.52 -3.84 -0.42
N ALA A 144 16.41 -4.74 0.56
CA ALA A 144 16.58 -6.17 0.35
C ALA A 144 15.62 -6.77 -0.69
N LEU A 145 14.40 -6.22 -0.84
CA LEU A 145 13.44 -6.67 -1.87
C LEU A 145 13.78 -6.13 -3.26
N LEU A 146 14.29 -4.90 -3.34
CA LEU A 146 14.69 -4.28 -4.60
C LEU A 146 15.96 -4.94 -5.16
N GLU A 147 16.90 -5.33 -4.31
CA GLU A 147 18.14 -6.03 -4.69
C GLU A 147 17.89 -7.44 -5.24
N GLN A 148 16.86 -8.14 -4.75
CA GLN A 148 16.51 -9.50 -5.21
C GLN A 148 16.07 -9.58 -6.68
N ARG A 149 15.74 -8.46 -7.33
CA ARG A 149 15.40 -8.40 -8.75
C ARG A 149 16.61 -8.19 -9.68
N ASN A 150 17.77 -7.84 -9.13
CA ASN A 150 18.99 -7.57 -9.88
C ASN A 150 19.90 -8.81 -10.03
N VAL A 151 19.37 -10.01 -9.75
CA VAL A 151 20.06 -11.30 -9.86
C VAL A 151 19.30 -12.21 -10.82
#